data_AF-A0AAW5K762-F1
#
_entry.id   AF-A0AAW5K762-F1
#
_cell.length_a   1.000
_cell.length_b   1.000
_cell.length_c   1.000
_cell.angle_alpha   90.00
_cell.angle_beta   90.00
_cell.angle_gamma   90.00
#
_symmetry.space_group_name_H-M   'P 1'
#
loop_
_entity.id
_entity.type
_entity.pdbx_description
1 polymer ?
#
loop_
_entity_poly.entity_id
_entity_poly.type
_entity_poly.pdbx_seq_one_letter_code
_entity_poly.pdbx_strand_id
1 'polypeptide(L)'
;GDMVYSLIIVKLPFAVPDPISEAEKETYDSLETYIQSIIVPDMQKRLRQGFGRAIRTETDTCVVSILDNRAVQGGKYHEDVLNALPTCQMAEE
;
A
#
# COMPACT_ATOMS: atom_id res chain seq x y z
N GLY A 1 -15.69 23.61 3.15
CA GLY A 1 -16.73 22.78 3.77
C GLY A 1 -16.03 21.54 4.24
N ASP A 2 -15.78 21.46 5.54
CA ASP A 2 -14.78 20.58 6.15
C ASP A 2 -15.27 19.14 6.23
N MET A 3 -15.31 18.45 5.09
CA MET A 3 -15.45 17.00 5.12
C MET A 3 -14.09 16.38 5.35
N VAL A 4 -13.87 15.97 6.59
CA VAL A 4 -12.82 15.01 6.92
C VAL A 4 -13.30 13.64 6.46
N TYR A 5 -12.55 13.01 5.54
CA TYR A 5 -12.82 11.64 5.10
C TYR A 5 -11.91 10.67 5.83
N SER A 6 -12.41 9.46 6.13
CA SER A 6 -11.60 8.37 6.67
C SER A 6 -11.49 7.22 5.67
N LEU A 7 -10.27 6.82 5.34
CA LEU A 7 -9.98 5.63 4.53
C LEU A 7 -9.41 4.55 5.46
N ILE A 8 -10.11 3.42 5.56
CA ILE A 8 -9.64 2.28 6.35
C ILE A 8 -9.16 1.19 5.39
N ILE A 9 -7.88 0.84 5.52
CA ILE A 9 -7.22 -0.24 4.77
C ILE A 9 -7.00 -1.39 5.76
N VAL A 10 -7.90 -2.36 5.72
CA VAL A 10 -7.89 -3.50 6.67
C VAL A 10 -6.74 -4.48 6.43
N LYS A 11 -6.15 -4.46 5.24
CA LYS A 11 -5.03 -5.32 4.85
C LYS A 11 -4.29 -4.70 3.67
N LEU A 12 -2.98 -4.88 3.62
CA LEU A 12 -2.19 -4.45 2.47
C LEU A 12 -2.72 -5.12 1.18
N PRO A 13 -2.96 -4.34 0.11
CA PRO A 13 -3.66 -4.80 -1.09
C PRO A 13 -2.74 -5.61 -2.01
N PHE A 14 -2.20 -6.72 -1.50
CA PHE A 14 -1.48 -7.68 -2.32
C PHE A 14 -2.43 -8.35 -3.30
N ALA A 15 -1.99 -8.51 -4.55
CA ALA A 15 -2.72 -9.28 -5.54
C ALA A 15 -2.89 -10.73 -5.08
N VAL A 16 -4.05 -11.31 -5.39
CA VAL A 16 -4.25 -12.75 -5.28
C VAL A 16 -3.54 -13.38 -6.47
N PRO A 17 -2.64 -14.36 -6.28
CA PRO A 17 -1.98 -15.02 -7.40
C PRO A 17 -2.99 -15.67 -8.35
N ASP A 18 -2.82 -15.41 -9.63
CA ASP A 18 -3.51 -16.04 -10.74
C ASP A 18 -2.51 -16.89 -11.58
N PRO A 19 -3.00 -17.73 -12.52
CA PRO A 19 -2.12 -18.58 -13.32
C PRO A 19 -1.05 -17.82 -14.11
N ILE A 20 -1.31 -16.56 -14.49
CA ILE A 20 -0.35 -15.74 -15.22
C ILE A 20 0.76 -15.30 -14.27
N SER A 21 0.41 -14.84 -13.06
CA SER A 21 1.38 -14.44 -12.04
C SER A 21 2.26 -15.59 -11.56
N GLU A 22 1.74 -16.82 -11.49
CA GLU A 22 2.54 -17.99 -11.14
C GLU A 22 3.51 -18.37 -12.27
N ALA A 23 3.07 -18.29 -13.53
CA ALA A 23 3.96 -18.50 -14.68
C ALA A 23 5.05 -17.41 -14.76
N GLU A 24 4.71 -16.15 -14.49
CA GLU A 24 5.68 -15.04 -14.42
C GLU A 24 6.69 -15.27 -13.29
N LYS A 25 6.26 -15.75 -12.13
CA LYS A 25 7.12 -16.05 -10.99
C LYS A 25 8.21 -17.08 -11.31
N GLU A 26 7.94 -18.05 -12.20
CA GLU A 26 8.94 -19.04 -12.65
C GLU A 26 10.09 -18.43 -13.46
N THR A 27 9.92 -17.21 -13.98
CA THR A 27 10.96 -16.49 -14.75
C THR A 27 11.99 -15.78 -13.87
N TYR A 28 11.80 -15.76 -12.55
CA TYR A 28 12.69 -15.10 -11.59
C TYR A 28 13.60 -16.10 -10.87
N ASP A 29 14.84 -15.70 -10.61
CA ASP A 29 15.84 -16.53 -9.93
C ASP A 29 15.44 -16.97 -8.52
N SER A 30 14.62 -16.16 -7.83
CA SER A 30 14.13 -16.46 -6.49
C SER A 30 12.77 -15.82 -6.22
N LEU A 31 12.03 -16.41 -5.27
CA LEU A 31 10.78 -15.84 -4.77
C LEU A 31 10.99 -14.45 -4.16
N GLU A 32 12.13 -14.22 -3.50
CA GLU A 32 12.44 -12.92 -2.91
C GLU A 32 12.57 -11.83 -3.99
N THR A 33 13.31 -12.12 -5.06
CA THR A 33 13.45 -11.21 -6.21
C THR A 33 12.09 -10.92 -6.83
N TYR A 34 11.25 -11.94 -7.06
CA TYR A 34 9.91 -11.75 -7.60
C TYR A 34 9.03 -10.87 -6.69
N ILE A 35 9.08 -11.10 -5.38
CA ILE A 35 8.30 -10.31 -4.41
C ILE A 35 8.73 -8.84 -4.48
N GLN A 36 10.03 -8.56 -4.50
CA GLN A 36 10.56 -7.19 -4.50
C GLN A 36 10.36 -6.48 -5.84
N SER A 37 10.49 -7.20 -6.96
CA SER A 37 10.40 -6.61 -8.30
C SER A 37 8.98 -6.45 -8.81
N ILE A 38 8.04 -7.31 -8.40
CA ILE A 38 6.68 -7.35 -8.94
C ILE A 38 5.63 -7.13 -7.85
N ILE A 39 5.63 -7.96 -6.81
CA ILE A 39 4.53 -8.00 -5.83
C ILE A 39 4.48 -6.73 -4.98
N VAL A 40 5.62 -6.26 -4.47
CA VAL A 40 5.70 -5.03 -3.68
C VAL A 40 5.30 -3.81 -4.52
N PRO A 41 5.89 -3.58 -5.72
CA PRO A 41 5.45 -2.48 -6.58
C PRO A 41 3.97 -2.51 -6.97
N ASP A 42 3.38 -3.68 -7.21
CA ASP A 42 1.94 -3.79 -7.50
C ASP A 42 1.08 -3.40 -6.29
N MET A 43 1.43 -3.90 -5.09
CA MET A 43 0.77 -3.51 -3.84
C MET A 43 0.83 -1.99 -3.63
N GLN A 44 2.00 -1.37 -3.84
CA GLN A 44 2.17 0.08 -3.73
C GLN A 44 1.32 0.86 -4.75
N LYS A 45 1.20 0.37 -6.00
CA LYS A 45 0.32 0.98 -7.02
C LYS A 45 -1.14 0.97 -6.56
N ARG A 46 -1.62 -0.16 -6.05
CA ARG A 46 -3.00 -0.29 -5.52
C ARG A 46 -3.22 0.62 -4.31
N LEU A 47 -2.22 0.73 -3.44
CA LEU A 47 -2.26 1.63 -2.29
C LEU A 47 -2.41 3.10 -2.72
N ARG A 48 -1.60 3.56 -3.68
CA ARG A 48 -1.71 4.91 -4.27
C ARG A 48 -3.07 5.17 -4.89
N GLN A 49 -3.62 4.20 -5.61
CA GLN A 49 -4.95 4.33 -6.20
C GLN A 49 -6.05 4.43 -5.14
N GLY A 50 -5.96 3.64 -4.05
CA GLY A 50 -6.86 3.76 -2.90
C GLY A 50 -6.79 5.15 -2.27
N PHE A 51 -5.58 5.68 -2.11
CA PHE A 51 -5.34 7.00 -1.54
C PHE A 51 -5.88 8.14 -2.41
N GLY A 52 -5.70 8.07 -3.74
CA GLY A 52 -6.23 9.05 -4.69
C GLY A 52 -7.76 9.15 -4.73
N ARG A 53 -8.48 8.19 -4.15
CA ARG A 53 -9.94 8.28 -3.97
C ARG A 53 -10.35 9.08 -2.72
N ALA A 54 -9.42 9.23 -1.78
CA ALA A 54 -9.65 9.80 -0.46
C ALA A 54 -9.41 11.33 -0.41
N ILE A 55 -8.52 11.84 -1.27
CA ILE A 55 -8.26 13.27 -1.46
C ILE A 55 -8.75 13.67 -2.85
N ARG A 56 -9.74 14.58 -2.95
CA ARG A 56 -10.34 15.01 -4.22
C ARG A 56 -10.07 16.48 -4.56
N THR A 57 -9.82 17.30 -3.54
CA THR A 57 -9.49 18.72 -3.67
C THR A 57 -8.30 19.08 -2.78
N GLU A 58 -7.60 20.18 -3.09
CA GLU A 58 -6.43 20.66 -2.32
C GLU A 58 -6.77 21.00 -0.86
N THR A 59 -8.05 21.25 -0.56
CA THR A 59 -8.53 21.56 0.79
C THR A 59 -9.08 20.35 1.53
N ASP A 60 -9.19 19.20 0.88
CA ASP A 60 -9.70 17.99 1.52
C ASP A 60 -8.68 17.46 2.53
N THR A 61 -9.13 17.17 3.75
CA THR A 61 -8.33 16.46 4.75
C THR A 61 -8.83 15.02 4.84
N CYS A 62 -7.90 14.06 4.81
CA CYS A 62 -8.24 12.64 4.96
C CYS A 62 -7.34 11.98 6.00
N VAL A 63 -7.96 11.18 6.87
CA VAL A 63 -7.26 10.26 7.78
C VAL A 63 -7.22 8.89 7.13
N VAL A 64 -6.02 8.31 7.01
CA VAL A 64 -5.83 6.95 6.49
C VAL A 64 -5.37 6.04 7.62
N SER A 65 -6.16 4.99 7.87
CA SER A 65 -5.87 3.98 8.89
C SER A 65 -5.54 2.66 8.21
N ILE A 66 -4.31 2.16 8.42
CA ILE A 66 -3.88 0.87 7.90
C ILE A 66 -3.86 -0.12 9.06
N LEU A 67 -4.77 -1.09 9.03
CA LEU A 67 -4.96 -2.09 10.09
C LEU A 67 -4.25 -3.39 9.76
N ASP A 68 -3.00 -3.30 9.29
CA ASP A 68 -2.16 -4.44 8.93
C ASP A 68 -0.84 -4.39 9.70
N ASN A 69 -0.60 -5.39 10.55
CA ASN A 69 0.62 -5.47 11.38
C ASN A 69 1.91 -5.49 10.55
N ARG A 70 1.85 -5.74 9.24
CA ARG A 70 3.05 -5.69 8.39
C ARG A 70 3.43 -4.26 7.99
N ALA A 71 2.53 -3.30 8.17
CA ALA A 71 2.72 -1.88 7.85
C ALA A 71 3.09 -1.00 9.06
N VAL A 72 2.98 -1.53 10.28
CA VAL A 72 3.36 -0.81 11.52
C VAL A 72 4.87 -0.58 11.55
N GLN A 73 5.34 0.32 12.42
CA GLN A 73 6.76 0.58 12.59
C GLN A 73 7.53 -0.71 12.93
N GLY A 74 8.61 -0.99 12.19
CA GLY A 74 9.36 -2.25 12.28
C GLY A 74 8.72 -3.45 11.57
N GLY A 75 7.54 -3.28 10.97
CA GLY A 75 6.87 -4.27 10.14
C GLY A 75 7.57 -4.48 8.79
N LYS A 76 7.40 -5.68 8.21
CA LYS A 76 8.08 -6.11 6.98
C LYS A 76 7.91 -5.14 5.79
N TYR A 77 6.76 -4.49 5.68
CA TYR A 77 6.40 -3.62 4.55
C TYR A 77 6.22 -2.15 5.00
N HIS A 78 6.73 -1.78 6.17
CA HIS A 78 6.57 -0.42 6.71
C HIS A 78 7.12 0.63 5.76
N GLU A 79 8.39 0.50 5.38
CA GLU A 79 9.07 1.41 4.45
C GLU A 79 8.40 1.41 3.08
N ASP A 80 7.97 0.24 2.58
CA ASP A 80 7.29 0.14 1.29
C ASP A 80 5.96 0.90 1.28
N VAL A 81 5.23 0.88 2.40
CA VAL A 81 3.98 1.63 2.58
C VAL A 81 4.27 3.13 2.64
N LEU A 82 5.25 3.56 3.43
CA LEU A 82 5.64 4.97 3.52
C LEU A 82 6.10 5.52 2.17
N ASN A 83 6.88 4.75 1.41
CA ASN A 83 7.34 5.11 0.07
C ASN A 83 6.19 5.19 -0.96
N ALA A 84 5.07 4.51 -0.71
CA ALA A 84 3.93 4.54 -1.60
C ALA A 84 2.97 5.70 -1.32
N LEU A 85 2.93 6.19 -0.08
CA LEU A 85 2.04 7.25 0.35
C LEU A 85 2.71 8.62 0.21
N PRO A 86 1.95 9.71 -0.01
CA PRO A 86 2.51 11.04 0.09
C PRO A 86 3.01 11.29 1.52
N THR A 87 3.94 12.22 1.69
CA THR A 87 4.39 12.66 3.01
C THR A 87 3.18 13.13 3.82
N CYS A 88 2.88 12.42 4.90
CA CYS A 88 1.72 12.65 5.76
C CYS A 88 2.20 12.80 7.20
N GLN A 89 1.47 13.56 7.99
CA GLN A 89 1.65 13.53 9.44
C GLN A 89 1.22 12.16 9.94
N MET A 90 2.14 11.42 10.54
CA MET A 90 1.84 10.15 11.18
C MET A 90 1.28 10.45 12.57
N ALA A 91 0.20 9.76 12.93
CA ALA A 91 -0.21 9.73 14.32
C ALA A 91 0.85 8.95 15.10
N GLU A 92 1.59 9.63 15.96
CA GLU A 92 2.45 8.98 16.94
C GLU A 92 1.57 8.29 18.01
N GLU A 93 2.00 7.12 18.49
CA GLU A 93 1.37 6.47 19.66
C GLU A 93 1.59 7.25 20.95
#